data_AF-A0A379PN05-F1
#
_entry.id   AF-A0A379PN05-F1
#
_cell.length_a   1.000
_cell.length_b   1.000
_cell.length_c   1.000
_cell.angle_alpha   90.00
_cell.angle_beta   90.00
_cell.angle_gamma   90.00
#
_symmetry.space_group_name_H-M   'P 1'
#
loop_
_entity.id
_entity.type
_entity.pdbx_description
1 polymer ?
#
loop_
_entity_poly.entity_id
_entity_poly.type
_entity_poly.pdbx_seq_one_letter_code
_entity_poly.pdbx_strand_id
1 'polypeptide(L)'
;MCSKAVVSEPAAAMPPAASHRPAPTSAPGTPSCPADRYGLPGKGRLAEGADADIAIVDPDRTWTVHAADSESTQEYTPFEGFELSAAVTDTFVRGNRVLTDGVVTGTPAGRYLARPY
;
A
#
# COMPACT_ATOMS: atom_id res chain seq x y z
N MET A 1 5.38 -12.39 7.90
CA MET A 1 5.52 -11.86 6.52
C MET A 1 5.68 -10.35 6.59
N CYS A 2 6.48 -9.77 5.70
CA CYS A 2 6.37 -8.34 5.43
C CYS A 2 5.12 -8.13 4.60
N SER A 3 4.14 -7.45 5.16
CA SER A 3 2.92 -7.09 4.44
C SER A 3 2.80 -5.59 4.60
N LYS A 4 2.91 -4.84 3.50
CA LYS A 4 2.18 -3.57 3.47
C LYS A 4 0.74 -3.97 3.77
N ALA A 5 0.15 -3.37 4.80
CA ALA A 5 -1.20 -3.68 5.20
C ALA A 5 -2.13 -3.33 4.04
N VAL A 6 -2.43 -4.33 3.20
CA VAL A 6 -3.32 -4.22 2.05
C VAL A 6 -4.57 -4.99 2.46
N VAL A 7 -5.66 -4.28 2.69
CA VAL A 7 -6.96 -4.90 2.91
C VAL A 7 -7.72 -4.80 1.60
N SER A 8 -8.29 -5.91 1.14
CA SER A 8 -9.10 -5.92 -0.08
C SER A 8 -10.56 -5.65 0.26
N GLU A 9 -11.21 -4.74 -0.48
CA GLU A 9 -12.66 -4.60 -0.42
C GLU A 9 -13.33 -5.74 -1.20
N PRO A 10 -14.42 -6.35 -0.69
CA PRO A 10 -15.17 -7.32 -1.46
C PRO A 10 -16.06 -6.59 -2.48
N ALA A 11 -15.71 -6.66 -3.77
CA ALA A 11 -16.63 -6.30 -4.84
C ALA A 11 -17.82 -7.28 -4.84
N ALA A 12 -19.04 -6.75 -4.99
CA ALA A 12 -20.22 -7.56 -5.26
C ALA A 12 -20.05 -8.30 -6.60
N ALA A 13 -20.15 -9.63 -6.56
CA ALA A 13 -20.04 -10.60 -7.66
C ALA A 13 -18.60 -10.88 -8.20
N MET A 14 -17.98 -11.93 -7.65
CA MET A 14 -16.73 -12.55 -8.12
C MET A 14 -16.85 -13.15 -9.55
N PRO A 15 -16.03 -12.74 -10.52
CA PRO A 15 -15.54 -13.64 -11.57
C PRO A 15 -14.42 -14.54 -11.02
N PRO A 16 -14.07 -15.67 -11.68
CA PRO A 16 -13.14 -16.65 -11.12
C PRO A 16 -11.72 -16.07 -10.96
N ALA A 17 -11.33 -15.95 -9.70
CA ALA A 17 -10.02 -15.68 -9.11
C ALA A 17 -8.81 -15.59 -10.08
N ALA A 18 -8.30 -14.37 -10.27
CA ALA A 18 -6.87 -14.18 -10.46
C ALA A 18 -6.16 -14.75 -9.22
N SER A 19 -5.27 -15.73 -9.43
CA SER A 19 -4.58 -16.44 -8.35
C SER A 19 -3.93 -15.45 -7.38
N HIS A 20 -4.35 -15.45 -6.10
CA HIS A 20 -3.63 -14.80 -5.02
C HIS A 20 -2.18 -15.30 -5.04
N ARG A 21 -1.27 -14.49 -5.56
CA ARG A 21 0.16 -14.81 -5.56
C ARG A 21 0.64 -14.66 -4.11
N PRO A 22 1.12 -15.74 -3.46
CA PRO A 22 1.67 -15.61 -2.13
C PRO A 22 2.86 -14.65 -2.16
N ALA A 23 2.95 -13.79 -1.14
CA ALA A 23 4.05 -12.84 -1.02
C ALA A 23 5.41 -13.59 -1.06
N PRO A 24 6.43 -13.06 -1.78
CA PRO A 24 7.72 -13.70 -1.83
C PRO A 24 8.28 -13.84 -0.42
N THR A 25 8.58 -15.08 -0.01
CA THR A 25 9.21 -15.36 1.28
C THR A 25 10.70 -15.10 1.16
N SER A 26 11.27 -14.25 2.01
CA SER A 26 12.71 -14.00 2.02
C SER A 26 13.47 -15.23 2.54
N ALA A 27 14.72 -15.38 2.10
CA ALA A 27 15.62 -16.40 2.65
C ALA A 27 15.77 -16.26 4.18
N PRO A 28 15.95 -17.38 4.91
CA PRO A 28 16.14 -17.34 6.37
C PRO A 28 17.34 -16.47 6.75
N GLY A 29 17.17 -15.64 7.79
CA GLY A 29 18.21 -14.69 8.27
C GLY A 29 18.27 -13.35 7.52
N THR A 30 17.58 -13.19 6.39
CA THR A 30 17.47 -11.90 5.71
C THR A 30 16.25 -11.14 6.24
N PRO A 31 16.34 -9.84 6.56
CA PRO A 31 15.16 -9.05 6.91
C PRO A 31 14.15 -9.11 5.76
N SER A 32 13.04 -9.79 6.01
CA SER A 32 11.95 -9.97 5.03
C SER A 32 11.22 -8.66 4.74
N CYS A 33 11.33 -7.69 5.66
CA CYS A 33 10.64 -6.42 5.59
C CYS A 33 11.60 -5.24 5.67
N PRO A 34 11.39 -4.18 4.88
CA PRO A 34 12.15 -2.94 5.02
C PRO A 34 12.14 -2.40 6.45
N ALA A 35 11.01 -2.53 7.16
CA ALA A 35 10.88 -2.11 8.55
C ALA A 35 11.90 -2.79 9.49
N ASP A 36 12.23 -4.06 9.26
CA ASP A 36 13.24 -4.79 10.04
C ASP A 36 14.64 -4.23 9.80
N ARG A 37 14.97 -3.95 8.54
CA ARG A 37 16.26 -3.36 8.15
C ARG A 37 16.48 -1.97 8.74
N TYR A 38 15.40 -1.24 9.05
CA TYR A 38 15.47 0.10 9.63
C TYR A 38 15.19 0.15 11.14
N GLY A 39 15.01 -1.00 11.80
CA GLY A 39 14.73 -1.05 13.24
C GLY A 39 13.39 -0.41 13.62
N LEU A 40 12.35 -0.57 12.78
CA LEU A 40 11.01 0.01 12.97
C LEU A 40 9.98 -1.08 13.29
N PRO A 41 9.97 -1.64 14.53
CA PRO A 41 9.17 -2.82 14.86
C PRO A 41 7.65 -2.61 14.71
N GLY A 42 7.18 -1.37 14.85
CA GLY A 42 5.77 -1.01 14.67
C GLY A 42 5.32 -0.81 13.23
N LYS A 43 6.17 -1.06 12.22
CA LYS A 43 5.86 -0.81 10.79
C LYS A 43 5.86 -2.09 9.96
N GLY A 44 5.11 -2.08 8.87
CA GLY A 44 5.16 -3.13 7.82
C GLY A 44 4.47 -4.45 8.21
N ARG A 45 3.58 -4.42 9.20
CA ARG A 45 2.82 -5.58 9.70
C ARG A 45 1.40 -5.17 10.08
N LEU A 46 0.44 -6.04 9.77
CA LEU A 46 -0.90 -6.01 10.35
C LEU A 46 -0.89 -6.85 11.62
N ALA A 47 -0.70 -6.19 12.76
CA ALA A 47 -0.71 -6.82 14.07
C ALA A 47 -1.13 -5.81 15.13
N GLU A 48 -1.68 -6.31 16.24
CA GLU A 48 -1.94 -5.48 17.41
C GLU A 48 -0.64 -4.82 17.89
N GLY A 49 -0.72 -3.54 18.27
CA GLY A 49 0.43 -2.73 18.68
C GLY A 49 1.29 -2.19 17.53
N ALA A 50 1.03 -2.57 16.28
CA ALA A 50 1.66 -1.92 15.11
C ALA A 50 0.98 -0.57 14.79
N ASP A 51 1.70 0.31 14.11
CA ASP A 51 1.11 1.55 13.59
C ASP A 51 0.08 1.22 12.51
N ALA A 52 -1.09 1.86 12.58
CA ALA A 52 -2.18 1.71 11.61
C ALA A 52 -1.88 2.44 10.28
N ASP A 53 -0.83 2.03 9.60
CA ASP A 53 -0.48 2.44 8.24
C ASP A 53 -1.01 1.39 7.26
N ILE A 54 -2.19 1.66 6.69
CA ILE A 54 -2.99 0.69 5.95
C ILE A 54 -3.37 1.26 4.59
N ALA A 55 -3.25 0.47 3.54
CA ALA A 55 -3.83 0.76 2.23
C ALA A 55 -5.00 -0.22 1.99
N ILE A 56 -6.09 0.29 1.47
CA ILE A 56 -7.21 -0.53 0.99
C ILE A 56 -7.07 -0.63 -0.52
N VAL A 57 -7.13 -1.85 -1.06
CA VAL A 57 -6.90 -2.11 -2.49
C VAL A 57 -8.11 -2.84 -3.04
N ASP A 58 -8.68 -2.31 -4.11
CA ASP A 58 -9.64 -3.00 -4.95
C ASP A 58 -8.86 -3.85 -5.98
N PRO A 59 -8.88 -5.19 -5.86
CA PRO A 59 -8.17 -6.09 -6.77
C PRO A 59 -8.91 -6.32 -8.10
N ASP A 60 -10.14 -5.82 -8.24
CA ASP A 60 -10.98 -6.00 -9.43
C ASP A 60 -11.03 -4.72 -10.29
N ARG A 61 -10.42 -3.63 -9.79
CA ARG A 61 -10.36 -2.34 -10.50
C ARG A 61 -9.15 -2.26 -11.42
N THR A 62 -9.40 -2.38 -12.72
CA THR A 62 -8.42 -2.11 -13.77
C THR A 62 -8.39 -0.64 -14.16
N TRP A 63 -7.20 -0.08 -14.36
CA TRP A 63 -6.99 1.28 -14.83
C TRP A 63 -5.67 1.43 -15.59
N THR A 64 -5.60 2.43 -16.47
CA THR A 64 -4.38 2.77 -17.21
C THR A 64 -3.66 3.91 -16.53
N VAL A 65 -2.35 3.78 -16.34
CA VAL A 65 -1.53 4.81 -15.73
C VAL A 65 -1.34 5.98 -16.71
N HIS A 66 -1.73 7.18 -16.27
CA HIS A 66 -1.44 8.42 -16.95
C HIS A 66 -0.76 9.41 -16.00
N ALA A 67 0.27 10.11 -16.49
CA ALA A 67 0.98 11.12 -15.71
C ALA A 67 0.04 12.23 -15.21
N ALA A 68 -0.97 12.60 -16.02
CA ALA A 68 -1.93 13.65 -15.70
C ALA A 68 -2.81 13.32 -14.47
N ASP A 69 -2.98 12.03 -14.16
CA ASP A 69 -3.78 11.57 -13.02
C ASP A 69 -2.92 11.38 -11.75
N SER A 70 -1.62 11.66 -11.83
CA SER A 70 -0.68 11.48 -10.73
C SER A 70 -0.63 12.71 -9.82
N GLU A 71 -0.71 12.49 -8.51
CA GLU A 71 -0.48 13.52 -7.47
C GLU A 71 0.99 13.98 -7.38
N SER A 72 1.89 13.38 -8.17
CA SER A 72 3.29 13.79 -8.24
C SER A 72 3.41 15.15 -8.93
N THR A 73 4.29 16.01 -8.43
CA THR A 73 4.66 17.26 -9.13
C THR A 73 5.51 17.00 -10.38
N GLN A 74 5.90 15.74 -10.63
CA GLN A 74 6.61 15.34 -11.83
C GLN A 74 5.58 15.05 -12.92
N GLU A 75 5.60 15.84 -13.99
CA GLU A 75 4.64 15.79 -15.10
C GLU A 75 4.83 14.59 -16.04
N TYR A 76 5.57 13.55 -15.62
CA TYR A 76 5.80 12.34 -16.40
C TYR A 76 5.91 11.12 -15.48
N THR A 77 5.60 9.94 -16.03
CA THR A 77 5.75 8.66 -15.34
C THR A 77 6.38 7.63 -16.26
N PRO A 78 7.33 6.80 -15.78
CA PRO A 78 7.89 5.71 -16.58
C PRO A 78 6.86 4.60 -16.89
N PHE A 79 5.69 4.64 -16.24
CA PHE A 79 4.63 3.67 -16.39
C PHE A 79 3.50 4.15 -17.32
N GLU A 80 3.70 5.22 -18.08
CA GLU A 80 2.66 5.79 -18.96
C GLU A 80 2.06 4.72 -19.88
N GLY A 81 0.74 4.60 -19.91
CA GLY A 81 0.01 3.63 -20.72
C GLY A 81 0.02 2.19 -20.18
N PHE A 82 0.62 1.92 -19.02
CA PHE A 82 0.54 0.60 -18.40
C PHE A 82 -0.84 0.36 -17.81
N GLU A 83 -1.44 -0.78 -18.12
CA GLU A 83 -2.68 -1.23 -17.48
C GLU A 83 -2.35 -1.99 -16.19
N LEU A 84 -2.93 -1.53 -15.08
CA LEU A 84 -2.83 -2.17 -13.77
C LEU A 84 -4.18 -2.75 -13.38
N SER A 85 -4.20 -3.98 -12.86
CA SER A 85 -5.43 -4.69 -12.50
C SER A 85 -5.84 -4.52 -11.04
N ALA A 86 -5.32 -3.50 -10.34
CA ALA A 86 -5.71 -3.19 -8.98
C ALA A 86 -5.51 -1.70 -8.71
N ALA A 87 -6.37 -1.13 -7.87
CA ALA A 87 -6.31 0.27 -7.46
C ALA A 87 -6.34 0.41 -5.95
N VAL A 88 -5.60 1.39 -5.41
CA VAL A 88 -5.72 1.77 -4.00
C VAL A 88 -6.94 2.68 -3.86
N THR A 89 -7.93 2.26 -3.08
CA THR A 89 -9.14 3.05 -2.81
C THR A 89 -8.93 3.98 -1.62
N ASP A 90 -8.36 3.45 -0.54
CA ASP A 90 -8.14 4.19 0.69
C ASP A 90 -6.74 4.03 1.26
N THR A 91 -6.34 5.01 2.05
CA THR A 91 -5.08 4.95 2.79
C THR A 91 -5.26 5.58 4.15
N PHE A 92 -4.79 4.87 5.16
CA PHE A 92 -4.73 5.30 6.55
C PHE A 92 -3.27 5.46 6.95
N VAL A 93 -2.96 6.58 7.59
CA VAL A 93 -1.66 6.83 8.20
C VAL A 93 -1.88 7.02 9.70
N ARG A 94 -1.36 6.08 10.49
CA ARG A 94 -1.60 6.04 11.95
C ARG A 94 -3.08 6.11 12.33
N GLY A 95 -3.94 5.47 11.55
CA GLY A 95 -5.40 5.45 11.75
C GLY A 95 -6.15 6.67 11.20
N ASN A 96 -5.46 7.66 10.63
CA ASN A 96 -6.11 8.80 9.97
C ASN A 96 -6.29 8.48 8.49
N ARG A 97 -7.53 8.50 7.99
CA ARG A 97 -7.82 8.33 6.56
C ARG A 97 -7.30 9.56 5.81
N VAL A 98 -6.34 9.37 4.91
CA VAL A 98 -5.70 10.44 4.12
C VAL A 98 -6.04 10.37 2.64
N LEU A 99 -6.45 9.20 2.16
CA LEU A 99 -6.95 8.96 0.81
C LEU A 99 -8.35 8.34 0.95
N THR A 100 -9.31 8.87 0.19
CA THR A 100 -10.70 8.40 0.15
C THR A 100 -11.11 8.20 -1.30
N ASP A 101 -11.50 6.99 -1.68
CA ASP A 101 -11.94 6.63 -3.05
C ASP A 101 -10.94 7.04 -4.16
N GLY A 102 -9.64 6.95 -3.86
CA GLY A 102 -8.56 7.35 -4.78
C GLY A 102 -8.25 8.85 -4.77
N VAL A 103 -8.94 9.65 -3.96
CA VAL A 103 -8.73 11.11 -3.85
C VAL A 103 -8.06 11.48 -2.53
N VAL A 104 -7.03 12.30 -2.60
CA VAL A 104 -6.34 12.81 -1.40
C VAL A 104 -7.26 13.80 -0.69
N THR A 105 -7.67 13.47 0.54
CA THR A 105 -8.70 14.22 1.29
C THR A 105 -8.26 14.59 2.70
N GLY A 106 -7.21 13.96 3.24
CA GLY A 106 -6.74 14.23 4.61
C GLY A 106 -5.63 15.26 4.70
N THR A 107 -5.38 15.74 5.92
CA THR A 107 -4.20 16.55 6.23
C THR A 107 -2.97 15.66 6.43
N PRO A 108 -1.75 16.18 6.19
CA PRO A 108 -0.53 15.43 6.44
C PRO A 108 -0.44 14.98 7.91
N ALA A 109 -0.52 13.66 8.16
CA ALA A 109 -0.47 13.05 9.50
C ALA A 109 0.90 12.38 9.80
N GLY A 110 1.92 12.70 9.01
CA GLY A 110 3.26 12.13 9.14
C GLY A 110 3.99 12.60 10.39
N ARG A 111 4.88 11.76 10.93
CA ARG A 111 5.87 12.16 11.94
C ARG A 111 7.19 11.47 11.68
N TYR A 112 8.28 12.14 12.06
CA TYR A 112 9.60 11.53 12.05
C TYR A 112 9.65 10.32 12.99
N LEU A 113 10.33 9.26 12.55
CA LEU A 113 10.62 8.08 13.35
C LEU A 113 12.13 7.97 13.50
N ALA A 114 12.61 8.17 14.73
CA ALA A 114 14.01 7.93 15.06
C ALA A 114 14.34 6.45 14.86
N ARG A 115 15.45 6.20 14.19
CA ARG A 115 16.02 4.87 14.03
C ARG A 115 17.06 4.65 15.15
N PRO A 116 17.20 3.42 15.65
CA PRO A 116 18.04 3.14 16.83
C PRO A 116 19.56 3.19 16.55
N TYR A 117 19.99 3.41 15.31
CA TYR A 117 21.39 3.54 14.90
C TYR A 117 21.52 4.40 13.63
#